data_AF-A0A348W7L9-F1
#
_entry.id   AF-A0A348W7L9-F1
#
_cell.length_a   1.000
_cell.length_b   1.000
_cell.length_c   1.000
_cell.angle_alpha   90.00
_cell.angle_beta   90.00
_cell.angle_gamma   90.00
#
_symmetry.space_group_name_H-M   'P 1'
#
loop_
_entity.id
_entity.type
_entity.pdbx_description
1 polymer ?
#
loop_
_entity_poly.entity_id
_entity_poly.type
_entity_poly.pdbx_seq_one_letter_code
_entity_poly.pdbx_strand_id
1 'polypeptide(L)'
;MSDASDATTAKRGPTPDDGLKVAKSGPVLAADGTPLKRSLARALRMQKMRALMLIAPLLVFVLLSFIVPIVSMLFRSVENEIVENTLPYTTEQLAQWDGTTDQLPGEPVYQALYFDMFLAAELKRHTRLGTRLNYESTGMSSLFRQSGRKLDDPGKDYRKAFQGVDDGWTDAATWLSLMTGDPAADRDTALVKAQKARLARLDDTRLPGLPEFAPSTEISELLPLTARTYTAFAVMTELVDEKDMAKAKPIESVYVALAADLAAADVTGYSGPEADRLKALAASGAATAPDFAAIFADIDKDWANVATWRTIQTHAAPYTSGYFLNAVDMRKTPEGAQAQPEDKRILVKLFIRTLIMSLIITG
;
A
#
# COMPACT_ATOMS: atom_id res chain seq x y z
N MET A 1 61.87 98.68 -56.24
CA MET A 1 60.63 98.61 -57.05
C MET A 1 60.02 97.23 -56.83
N SER A 2 58.69 97.23 -56.76
CA SER A 2 57.75 96.12 -56.65
C SER A 2 58.18 94.78 -57.26
N ASP A 3 58.01 93.68 -56.52
CA ASP A 3 57.18 92.54 -56.95
C ASP A 3 57.00 91.44 -55.87
N ALA A 4 55.85 90.78 -55.98
CA ALA A 4 55.53 89.37 -55.72
C ALA A 4 55.75 88.65 -54.36
N SER A 5 54.78 87.76 -54.06
CA SER A 5 54.79 86.60 -53.12
C SER A 5 54.75 86.92 -51.61
N ASP A 6 54.15 86.16 -50.68
CA ASP A 6 53.78 84.74 -50.65
C ASP A 6 52.86 84.41 -49.44
N ALA A 7 52.17 83.26 -49.53
CA ALA A 7 51.84 82.25 -48.51
C ALA A 7 51.08 82.52 -47.17
N THR A 8 50.08 81.64 -46.96
CA THR A 8 49.69 80.95 -45.70
C THR A 8 48.35 81.33 -45.06
N THR A 9 47.28 80.60 -45.45
CA THR A 9 46.40 79.80 -44.55
C THR A 9 45.33 79.11 -45.39
N ALA A 10 45.54 77.84 -45.71
CA ALA A 10 44.61 77.04 -46.50
C ALA A 10 43.36 76.64 -45.67
N LYS A 11 42.18 77.05 -46.13
CA LYS A 11 40.90 76.39 -45.81
C LYS A 11 40.88 75.02 -46.47
N ARG A 12 40.94 73.94 -45.69
CA ARG A 12 40.60 72.59 -46.18
C ARG A 12 39.07 72.46 -46.11
N GLY A 13 38.44 72.19 -47.26
CA GLY A 13 37.00 71.91 -47.34
C GLY A 13 36.63 70.59 -46.63
N PRO A 14 35.37 70.41 -46.23
CA PRO A 14 34.92 69.23 -45.49
C PRO A 14 35.11 67.96 -46.33
N THR A 15 35.81 66.96 -45.78
CA THR A 15 35.95 65.64 -46.38
C THR A 15 34.80 64.71 -45.93
N PRO A 16 34.44 63.67 -46.70
CA PRO A 16 33.40 62.71 -46.34
C PRO A 16 33.61 62.02 -44.97
N ASP A 17 34.85 62.01 -44.48
CA ASP A 17 35.22 61.41 -43.19
C ASP A 17 34.78 62.23 -41.95
N ASP A 18 34.42 63.52 -42.12
CA ASP A 18 33.93 64.34 -40.99
C ASP A 18 32.46 64.01 -40.63
N GLY A 19 31.73 63.33 -41.52
CA GLY A 19 30.36 62.84 -41.26
C GLY A 19 30.29 61.59 -40.38
N LEU A 20 31.42 60.92 -40.12
CA LEU A 20 31.48 59.68 -39.33
C LEU A 20 31.78 59.89 -37.83
N LYS A 21 32.08 61.11 -37.39
CA LYS A 21 32.49 61.39 -36.00
C LYS A 21 31.40 61.94 -35.07
N VAL A 22 30.13 61.98 -35.50
CA VAL A 22 28.99 62.31 -34.60
C VAL A 22 27.88 61.25 -34.70
N ALA A 23 28.24 59.98 -34.59
CA ALA A 23 27.29 58.95 -34.19
C ALA A 23 27.50 58.63 -32.71
N LYS A 24 26.87 59.41 -31.82
CA LYS A 24 26.70 59.00 -30.42
C LYS A 24 25.94 57.68 -30.42
N SER A 25 26.58 56.59 -29.98
CA SER A 25 25.96 55.28 -29.75
C SER A 25 25.05 55.29 -28.50
N GLY A 26 24.09 56.20 -28.47
CA GLY A 26 22.99 56.16 -27.49
C GLY A 26 22.01 55.04 -27.85
N PRO A 27 21.36 54.40 -26.86
CA PRO A 27 20.35 53.39 -27.14
C PRO A 27 19.26 54.00 -28.03
N VAL A 28 18.95 53.35 -29.14
CA VAL A 28 17.86 53.76 -30.05
C VAL A 28 16.60 53.92 -29.20
N LEU A 29 15.99 55.10 -29.20
CA LEU A 29 14.82 55.44 -28.38
C LEU A 29 13.55 55.32 -29.23
N ALA A 30 12.44 54.89 -28.64
CA ALA A 30 11.13 55.01 -29.26
C ALA A 30 10.64 56.47 -29.24
N ALA A 31 9.55 56.79 -29.95
CA ALA A 31 9.01 58.16 -30.06
C ALA A 31 8.64 58.83 -28.72
N ASP A 32 8.62 58.07 -27.61
CA ASP A 32 8.33 58.49 -26.24
C ASP A 32 9.57 58.60 -25.32
N GLY A 33 10.78 58.44 -25.86
CA GLY A 33 12.05 58.58 -25.11
C GLY A 33 12.46 57.35 -24.29
N THR A 34 11.73 56.23 -24.38
CA THR A 34 12.14 54.97 -23.73
C THR A 34 13.11 54.18 -24.62
N PRO A 35 14.11 53.45 -24.05
CA PRO A 35 15.00 52.61 -24.85
C PRO A 35 14.20 51.57 -25.65
N LEU A 36 14.36 51.55 -26.97
CA LEU A 36 13.59 50.73 -27.92
C LEU A 36 13.60 49.23 -27.54
N LYS A 37 14.71 48.73 -26.97
CA LYS A 37 14.79 47.35 -26.46
C LYS A 37 13.78 47.05 -25.33
N ARG A 38 13.51 48.03 -24.46
CA ARG A 38 12.58 47.89 -23.33
C ARG A 38 11.12 47.97 -23.78
N SER A 39 10.80 48.89 -24.68
CA SER A 39 9.44 49.00 -25.24
C SER A 39 9.11 47.79 -26.14
N LEU A 40 10.06 47.34 -26.96
CA LEU A 40 9.93 46.12 -27.77
C LEU A 40 9.75 44.88 -26.90
N ALA A 41 10.54 44.71 -25.82
CA ALA A 41 10.40 43.57 -24.91
C ALA A 41 9.04 43.54 -24.18
N ARG A 42 8.47 44.71 -23.85
CA ARG A 42 7.15 44.82 -23.22
C ARG A 42 6.03 44.50 -24.22
N ALA A 43 6.11 45.02 -25.45
CA ALA A 43 5.19 44.71 -26.52
C ALA A 43 5.22 43.21 -26.88
N LEU A 44 6.42 42.62 -26.96
CA LEU A 44 6.61 41.19 -27.19
C LEU A 44 6.04 40.32 -26.05
N ARG A 45 6.19 40.71 -24.79
CA ARG A 45 5.58 39.99 -23.65
C ARG A 45 4.05 40.02 -23.71
N MET A 46 3.46 41.17 -24.04
CA MET A 46 2.01 41.31 -24.20
C MET A 46 1.48 40.43 -25.33
N GLN A 47 2.19 40.37 -26.45
CA GLN A 47 1.84 39.53 -27.59
C GLN A 47 1.97 38.03 -27.24
N LYS A 48 3.05 37.64 -26.54
CA LYS A 48 3.23 36.27 -26.04
C LYS A 48 2.17 35.86 -25.01
N MET A 49 1.79 36.76 -24.11
CA MET A 49 0.73 36.51 -23.13
C MET A 49 -0.64 36.35 -23.79
N ARG A 50 -0.97 37.15 -24.81
CA ARG A 50 -2.21 36.98 -25.58
C ARG A 50 -2.24 35.63 -26.31
N ALA A 51 -1.14 35.23 -26.93
CA ALA A 51 -1.02 33.93 -27.57
C ALA A 51 -1.17 32.77 -26.57
N LEU A 52 -0.52 32.88 -25.39
CA LEU A 52 -0.67 31.91 -24.30
C LEU A 52 -2.10 31.85 -23.77
N MET A 53 -2.79 32.98 -23.58
CA MET A 53 -4.17 33.01 -23.11
C MET A 53 -5.16 32.39 -24.12
N LEU A 54 -4.89 32.50 -25.42
CA LEU A 54 -5.70 31.83 -26.45
C LEU A 54 -5.56 30.30 -26.43
N ILE A 55 -4.37 29.80 -26.07
CA ILE A 55 -4.07 28.35 -26.03
C ILE A 55 -4.34 27.75 -24.64
N ALA A 56 -4.36 28.59 -23.59
CA ALA A 56 -4.54 28.18 -22.19
C ALA A 56 -5.77 27.29 -21.94
N PRO A 57 -6.97 27.53 -22.51
CA PRO A 57 -8.13 26.66 -22.25
C PRO A 57 -7.91 25.23 -22.73
N LEU A 58 -7.35 25.05 -23.93
CA LEU A 58 -7.01 23.74 -24.47
C LEU A 58 -5.89 23.09 -23.66
N LEU A 59 -4.86 23.86 -23.30
CA LEU A 59 -3.76 23.36 -22.48
C LEU A 59 -4.24 22.89 -21.10
N VAL A 60 -5.06 23.69 -20.41
CA VAL A 60 -5.66 23.33 -19.12
C VAL A 60 -6.53 22.08 -19.26
N PHE A 61 -7.33 21.98 -20.32
CA PHE A 61 -8.12 20.78 -20.59
C PHE A 61 -7.24 19.54 -20.73
N VAL A 62 -6.13 19.61 -21.47
CA VAL A 62 -5.16 18.49 -21.62
C VAL A 62 -4.46 18.17 -20.30
N LEU A 63 -4.04 19.19 -19.54
CA LEU A 63 -3.45 18.99 -18.22
C LEU A 63 -4.41 18.27 -17.27
N LEU A 64 -5.69 18.66 -17.27
CA LEU A 64 -6.70 18.05 -16.40
C LEU A 64 -7.15 16.67 -16.87
N SER A 65 -7.26 16.44 -18.18
CA SER A 65 -7.76 15.17 -18.73
C SER A 65 -6.69 14.09 -18.91
N PHE A 66 -5.44 14.49 -19.13
CA PHE A 66 -4.34 13.54 -19.31
C PHE A 66 -3.37 13.55 -18.13
N ILE A 67 -2.85 14.73 -17.72
CA ILE A 67 -1.82 14.76 -16.67
C ILE A 67 -2.41 14.35 -15.32
N VAL A 68 -3.57 14.88 -14.92
CA VAL A 68 -4.18 14.51 -13.62
C VAL A 68 -4.45 13.00 -13.51
N PRO A 69 -5.08 12.32 -14.50
CA PRO A 69 -5.26 10.87 -14.45
C PRO A 69 -3.95 10.07 -14.54
N ILE A 70 -2.98 10.51 -15.34
CA ILE A 70 -1.68 9.83 -15.40
C ILE A 70 -0.96 9.93 -14.07
N VAL A 71 -0.96 11.13 -13.46
CA VAL A 71 -0.39 11.37 -12.14
C VAL A 71 -1.13 10.53 -11.11
N SER A 72 -2.47 10.55 -11.08
CA SER A 72 -3.23 9.74 -10.12
C SER A 72 -3.01 8.24 -10.28
N MET A 73 -2.89 7.74 -11.52
CA MET A 73 -2.53 6.34 -11.80
C MET A 73 -1.09 6.02 -11.39
N LEU A 74 -0.15 6.95 -11.55
CA LEU A 74 1.23 6.81 -11.07
C LEU A 74 1.30 6.77 -9.53
N PHE A 75 0.56 7.64 -8.83
CA PHE A 75 0.43 7.61 -7.37
C PHE A 75 -0.20 6.28 -6.90
N ARG A 76 -1.26 5.81 -7.58
CA ARG A 76 -1.93 4.54 -7.26
C ARG A 76 -1.08 3.30 -7.55
N SER A 77 -0.25 3.31 -8.60
CA SER A 77 0.70 2.23 -8.90
C SER A 77 1.84 2.11 -7.89
N VAL A 78 1.94 3.08 -7.00
CA VAL A 78 2.97 3.30 -5.99
C VAL A 78 2.40 3.15 -4.57
N GLU A 79 1.08 3.22 -4.41
CA GLU A 79 0.36 2.84 -3.18
C GLU A 79 0.59 1.35 -2.94
N ASN A 80 1.60 1.02 -2.14
CA ASN A 80 1.93 -0.35 -1.78
C ASN A 80 1.04 -0.82 -0.65
N GLU A 81 -0.23 -0.95 -0.95
CA GLU A 81 -1.26 -1.54 -0.09
C GLU A 81 -1.01 -3.05 0.14
N ILE A 82 0.06 -3.65 -0.39
CA ILE A 82 0.33 -5.08 -0.26
C ILE A 82 0.39 -5.48 1.22
N VAL A 83 0.99 -4.69 2.10
CA VAL A 83 1.07 -5.03 3.53
C VAL A 83 -0.32 -4.97 4.17
N GLU A 84 -1.05 -3.87 3.99
CA GLU A 84 -2.39 -3.68 4.58
C GLU A 84 -3.45 -4.62 3.99
N ASN A 85 -3.44 -4.86 2.67
CA ASN A 85 -4.36 -5.79 2.03
C ASN A 85 -4.05 -7.25 2.38
N THR A 86 -2.79 -7.57 2.69
CA THR A 86 -2.40 -8.93 3.10
C THR A 86 -2.60 -9.17 4.60
N LEU A 87 -2.29 -8.17 5.43
CA LEU A 87 -2.28 -8.26 6.89
C LEU A 87 -3.15 -7.20 7.58
N PRO A 88 -4.44 -7.03 7.20
CA PRO A 88 -5.26 -5.90 7.64
C PRO A 88 -5.49 -5.86 9.16
N TYR A 89 -5.67 -7.02 9.80
CA TYR A 89 -5.88 -7.07 11.25
C TYR A 89 -4.56 -6.92 11.98
N THR A 90 -3.48 -7.45 11.41
CA THR A 90 -2.14 -7.33 12.00
C THR A 90 -1.69 -5.89 12.00
N THR A 91 -1.88 -5.16 10.91
CA THR A 91 -1.51 -3.74 10.82
C THR A 91 -2.35 -2.88 11.76
N GLU A 92 -3.63 -3.20 11.94
CA GLU A 92 -4.50 -2.54 12.93
C GLU A 92 -3.98 -2.74 14.37
N GLN A 93 -3.63 -3.98 14.76
CA GLN A 93 -3.08 -4.25 16.08
C GLN A 93 -1.67 -3.66 16.26
N LEU A 94 -0.83 -3.74 15.22
CA LEU A 94 0.54 -3.17 15.23
C LEU A 94 0.55 -1.65 15.34
N ALA A 95 -0.52 -0.95 14.95
CA ALA A 95 -0.60 0.50 15.10
C ALA A 95 -0.50 0.94 16.57
N GLN A 96 -0.85 0.06 17.52
CA GLN A 96 -0.81 0.33 18.95
C GLN A 96 0.53 -0.04 19.61
N TRP A 97 1.39 -0.79 18.90
CA TRP A 97 2.67 -1.24 19.43
C TRP A 97 3.77 -0.18 19.28
N ASP A 98 4.56 0.04 20.33
CA ASP A 98 5.71 0.95 20.30
C ASP A 98 6.96 0.24 19.77
N GLY A 99 7.15 0.35 18.45
CA GLY A 99 8.31 -0.18 17.76
C GLY A 99 9.63 0.51 18.06
N THR A 100 9.67 1.58 18.87
CA THR A 100 10.94 2.21 19.30
C THR A 100 11.61 1.45 20.45
N THR A 101 10.84 0.62 21.16
CA THR A 101 11.34 -0.25 22.23
C THR A 101 11.89 -1.55 21.68
N ASP A 102 12.75 -2.23 22.44
CA ASP A 102 13.20 -3.61 22.12
C ASP A 102 12.23 -4.68 22.64
N GLN A 103 10.97 -4.31 22.92
CA GLN A 103 9.94 -5.26 23.30
C GLN A 103 9.21 -5.78 22.06
N LEU A 104 8.99 -7.10 22.01
CA LEU A 104 8.14 -7.71 20.99
C LEU A 104 6.69 -7.23 21.13
N PRO A 105 5.91 -7.24 20.05
CA PRO A 105 4.49 -6.94 20.14
C PRO A 105 3.76 -7.97 21.00
N GLY A 106 2.62 -7.57 21.57
CA GLY A 106 1.81 -8.45 22.41
C GLY A 106 1.08 -9.54 21.62
N GLU A 107 0.50 -10.48 22.35
CA GLU A 107 -0.26 -11.62 21.82
C GLU A 107 -1.32 -11.27 20.77
N PRO A 108 -2.12 -10.17 20.91
CA PRO A 108 -3.12 -9.81 19.90
C PRO A 108 -2.54 -9.57 18.49
N VAL A 109 -1.29 -9.11 18.40
CA VAL A 109 -0.60 -8.91 17.11
C VAL A 109 -0.25 -10.25 16.48
N TYR A 110 0.27 -11.20 17.26
CA TYR A 110 0.57 -12.55 16.76
C TYR A 110 -0.71 -13.31 16.36
N GLN A 111 -1.77 -13.18 17.14
CA GLN A 111 -3.09 -13.71 16.80
C GLN A 111 -3.58 -13.14 15.46
N ALA A 112 -3.53 -11.82 15.28
CA ALA A 112 -3.93 -11.20 14.04
C ALA A 112 -3.06 -11.66 12.85
N LEU A 113 -1.74 -11.75 13.06
CA LEU A 113 -0.81 -12.27 12.06
C LEU A 113 -1.15 -13.70 11.66
N TYR A 114 -1.51 -14.57 12.61
CA TYR A 114 -1.89 -15.96 12.32
C TYR A 114 -3.03 -16.02 11.30
N PHE A 115 -4.15 -15.36 11.57
CA PHE A 115 -5.34 -15.43 10.70
C PHE A 115 -5.19 -14.66 9.39
N ASP A 116 -4.44 -13.56 9.38
CA ASP A 116 -4.12 -12.84 8.14
C ASP A 116 -3.19 -13.66 7.24
N MET A 117 -2.08 -14.15 7.80
CA MET A 117 -1.10 -14.93 7.06
C MET A 117 -1.68 -16.26 6.58
N PHE A 118 -2.54 -16.90 7.36
CA PHE A 118 -3.19 -18.15 6.98
C PHE A 118 -4.08 -17.94 5.74
N LEU A 119 -4.96 -16.94 5.75
CA LEU A 119 -5.79 -16.63 4.59
C LEU A 119 -4.94 -16.23 3.37
N ALA A 120 -3.88 -15.46 3.58
CA ALA A 120 -2.90 -15.15 2.55
C ALA A 120 -2.09 -16.38 2.07
N ALA A 121 -1.99 -17.43 2.89
CA ALA A 121 -1.37 -18.70 2.54
C ALA A 121 -2.25 -19.50 1.58
N GLU A 122 -3.53 -19.63 1.90
CA GLU A 122 -4.55 -20.27 1.04
C GLU A 122 -4.56 -19.67 -0.38
N LEU A 123 -4.52 -18.34 -0.47
CA LEU A 123 -4.49 -17.63 -1.75
C LEU A 123 -3.07 -17.40 -2.33
N LYS A 124 -2.04 -17.96 -1.69
CA LYS A 124 -0.62 -17.83 -2.10
C LYS A 124 -0.09 -16.38 -2.16
N ARG A 125 -0.78 -15.43 -1.54
CA ARG A 125 -0.43 -14.00 -1.48
C ARG A 125 0.65 -13.67 -0.44
N HIS A 126 0.82 -14.50 0.58
CA HIS A 126 1.89 -14.35 1.59
C HIS A 126 3.31 -14.30 0.99
N THR A 127 3.57 -15.06 -0.09
CA THR A 127 4.89 -15.06 -0.76
C THR A 127 5.19 -13.76 -1.49
N ARG A 128 4.17 -13.11 -2.06
CA ARG A 128 4.27 -11.78 -2.69
C ARG A 128 4.61 -10.73 -1.63
N LEU A 129 3.96 -10.78 -0.46
CA LEU A 129 4.27 -9.90 0.66
C LEU A 129 5.70 -10.12 1.18
N GLY A 130 6.09 -11.38 1.43
CA GLY A 130 7.45 -11.70 1.86
C GLY A 130 8.52 -11.18 0.89
N THR A 131 8.30 -11.35 -0.42
CA THR A 131 9.18 -10.81 -1.46
C THR A 131 9.26 -9.28 -1.42
N ARG A 132 8.13 -8.61 -1.20
CA ARG A 132 8.08 -7.14 -1.10
C ARG A 132 8.86 -6.62 0.11
N LEU A 133 8.69 -7.26 1.27
CA LEU A 133 9.41 -6.89 2.50
C LEU A 133 10.89 -7.26 2.43
N ASN A 134 11.28 -8.23 1.60
CA ASN A 134 12.67 -8.64 1.43
C ASN A 134 13.56 -7.58 0.77
N TYR A 135 12.98 -6.62 0.04
CA TYR A 135 13.72 -5.45 -0.45
C TYR A 135 14.18 -4.53 0.69
N GLU A 136 13.52 -4.61 1.85
CA GLU A 136 13.69 -3.73 3.00
C GLU A 136 14.51 -4.43 4.10
N SER A 137 14.23 -5.73 4.33
CA SER A 137 14.95 -6.57 5.28
C SER A 137 15.23 -7.96 4.70
N THR A 138 16.51 -8.36 4.66
CA THR A 138 16.90 -9.67 4.11
C THR A 138 16.37 -10.81 4.99
N GLY A 139 15.81 -11.85 4.36
CA GLY A 139 15.28 -13.03 5.06
C GLY A 139 13.76 -13.11 5.06
N MET A 140 13.07 -11.98 4.88
CA MET A 140 11.60 -11.89 4.89
C MET A 140 10.92 -12.82 3.86
N SER A 141 11.51 -12.99 2.67
CA SER A 141 11.00 -13.92 1.66
C SER A 141 10.97 -15.37 2.14
N SER A 142 11.99 -15.79 2.87
CA SER A 142 12.08 -17.15 3.42
C SER A 142 11.14 -17.30 4.60
N LEU A 143 11.15 -16.33 5.52
CA LEU A 143 10.32 -16.30 6.72
C LEU A 143 8.83 -16.46 6.39
N PHE A 144 8.30 -15.62 5.48
CA PHE A 144 6.90 -15.69 5.07
C PHE A 144 6.57 -17.01 4.40
N ARG A 145 7.44 -17.49 3.50
CA ARG A 145 7.23 -18.75 2.78
C ARG A 145 7.26 -19.96 3.72
N GLN A 146 8.14 -19.96 4.72
CA GLN A 146 8.21 -21.01 5.74
C GLN A 146 6.99 -20.99 6.64
N SER A 147 6.57 -19.80 7.07
CA SER A 147 5.37 -19.61 7.87
C SER A 147 4.14 -20.13 7.15
N GLY A 148 3.91 -19.71 5.90
CA GLY A 148 2.78 -20.19 5.10
C GLY A 148 2.71 -21.72 4.93
N ARG A 149 3.84 -22.45 5.01
CA ARG A 149 3.86 -23.92 4.94
C ARG A 149 3.53 -24.62 6.26
N LYS A 150 3.71 -23.94 7.39
CA LYS A 150 3.60 -24.52 8.75
C LYS A 150 2.37 -24.03 9.53
N LEU A 151 1.68 -22.99 9.06
CA LEU A 151 0.52 -22.42 9.75
C LEU A 151 -0.66 -23.41 9.90
N ASP A 152 -0.72 -24.44 9.07
CA ASP A 152 -1.67 -25.55 9.21
C ASP A 152 -1.43 -26.42 10.43
N ASP A 153 -0.18 -26.54 10.88
CA ASP A 153 0.21 -27.55 11.87
C ASP A 153 -0.50 -27.35 13.23
N PRO A 154 -0.58 -26.12 13.81
CA PRO A 154 -1.38 -25.89 15.00
C PRO A 154 -2.85 -26.29 14.83
N GLY A 155 -3.46 -25.97 13.68
CA GLY A 155 -4.87 -26.28 13.45
C GLY A 155 -5.13 -27.77 13.27
N LYS A 156 -4.18 -28.54 12.71
CA LYS A 156 -4.25 -30.01 12.67
C LYS A 156 -4.25 -30.62 14.08
N ASP A 157 -3.44 -30.06 14.99
CA ASP A 157 -3.39 -30.51 16.38
C ASP A 157 -4.72 -30.26 17.09
N TYR A 158 -5.29 -29.06 16.94
CA TYR A 158 -6.63 -28.75 17.46
C TYR A 158 -7.72 -29.61 16.82
N ARG A 159 -7.70 -29.81 15.50
CA ARG A 159 -8.64 -30.70 14.82
C ARG A 159 -8.61 -32.10 15.41
N LYS A 160 -7.41 -32.65 15.62
CA LYS A 160 -7.24 -33.98 16.23
C LYS A 160 -7.74 -34.01 17.66
N ALA A 161 -7.46 -32.97 18.45
CA ALA A 161 -7.95 -32.85 19.82
C ALA A 161 -9.48 -32.80 19.86
N PHE A 162 -10.11 -32.01 19.00
CA PHE A 162 -11.57 -31.86 18.93
C PHE A 162 -12.23 -33.16 18.46
N GLN A 163 -11.65 -33.81 17.46
CA GLN A 163 -12.08 -35.14 17.00
C GLN A 163 -12.07 -36.16 18.15
N GLY A 164 -11.05 -36.10 19.03
CA GLY A 164 -10.97 -36.97 20.21
C GLY A 164 -12.10 -36.76 21.23
N VAL A 165 -12.77 -35.60 21.21
CA VAL A 165 -13.96 -35.30 22.02
C VAL A 165 -15.22 -35.82 21.33
N ASP A 166 -15.37 -35.49 20.04
CA ASP A 166 -16.46 -35.98 19.20
C ASP A 166 -16.05 -35.92 17.71
N ASP A 167 -16.18 -37.04 17.00
CA ASP A 167 -15.78 -37.18 15.59
C ASP A 167 -16.49 -36.19 14.65
N GLY A 168 -17.69 -35.74 15.02
CA GLY A 168 -18.46 -34.78 14.23
C GLY A 168 -17.80 -33.42 14.07
N TRP A 169 -16.76 -33.09 14.87
CA TRP A 169 -15.94 -31.89 14.63
C TRP A 169 -15.17 -31.92 13.30
N THR A 170 -15.08 -33.07 12.64
CA THR A 170 -14.45 -33.21 11.31
C THR A 170 -15.44 -33.10 10.14
N ASP A 171 -16.73 -32.95 10.45
CA ASP A 171 -17.82 -32.93 9.47
C ASP A 171 -18.21 -31.49 9.07
N ALA A 172 -18.34 -31.26 7.77
CA ALA A 172 -18.78 -29.97 7.24
C ALA A 172 -20.17 -29.57 7.75
N ALA A 173 -21.07 -30.54 7.89
CA ALA A 173 -22.45 -30.32 8.37
C ALA A 173 -22.49 -29.75 9.79
N THR A 174 -21.63 -30.25 10.69
CA THR A 174 -21.52 -29.76 12.07
C THR A 174 -21.15 -28.29 12.11
N TRP A 175 -20.11 -27.91 11.37
CA TRP A 175 -19.66 -26.52 11.32
C TRP A 175 -20.67 -25.60 10.65
N LEU A 176 -21.30 -26.05 9.56
CA LEU A 176 -22.33 -25.28 8.88
C LEU A 176 -23.55 -25.09 9.80
N SER A 177 -23.99 -26.14 10.49
CA SER A 177 -25.09 -26.13 11.47
C SER A 177 -24.80 -25.14 12.60
N LEU A 178 -23.63 -25.26 13.22
CA LEU A 178 -23.19 -24.35 14.29
C LEU A 178 -23.15 -22.90 13.80
N MET A 179 -22.43 -22.62 12.71
CA MET A 179 -22.19 -21.25 12.26
C MET A 179 -23.44 -20.56 11.70
N THR A 180 -24.31 -21.33 11.03
CA THR A 180 -25.60 -20.84 10.54
C THR A 180 -26.55 -20.61 11.72
N GLY A 181 -26.46 -21.36 12.80
CA GLY A 181 -27.42 -21.26 13.90
C GLY A 181 -28.85 -21.63 13.48
N ASP A 182 -29.85 -21.21 14.26
CA ASP A 182 -31.26 -21.47 13.95
C ASP A 182 -31.62 -20.93 12.54
N PRO A 183 -32.36 -21.68 11.70
CA PRO A 183 -32.83 -21.19 10.40
C PRO A 183 -33.55 -19.83 10.47
N ALA A 184 -34.26 -19.55 11.56
CA ALA A 184 -34.96 -18.29 11.81
C ALA A 184 -34.10 -17.19 12.46
N ALA A 185 -32.84 -17.48 12.82
CA ALA A 185 -31.94 -16.48 13.40
C ALA A 185 -31.56 -15.38 12.39
N ASP A 186 -31.35 -14.17 12.92
CA ASP A 186 -30.81 -13.06 12.16
C ASP A 186 -29.40 -13.38 11.63
N ARG A 187 -29.10 -12.88 10.42
CA ARG A 187 -27.85 -13.16 9.70
C ARG A 187 -26.88 -11.99 9.80
N ASP A 188 -25.62 -12.24 10.13
CA ASP A 188 -24.58 -11.23 10.09
C ASP A 188 -24.07 -11.00 8.66
N THR A 189 -24.90 -10.34 7.87
CA THR A 189 -24.55 -9.96 6.48
C THR A 189 -23.44 -8.90 6.41
N ALA A 190 -23.19 -8.17 7.50
CA ALA A 190 -22.13 -7.18 7.57
C ALA A 190 -20.76 -7.87 7.59
N LEU A 191 -20.62 -8.92 8.40
CA LEU A 191 -19.42 -9.75 8.44
C LEU A 191 -19.13 -10.41 7.10
N VAL A 192 -20.16 -10.95 6.42
CA VAL A 192 -20.02 -11.53 5.07
C VAL A 192 -19.49 -10.49 4.08
N LYS A 193 -20.07 -9.28 4.05
CA LYS A 193 -19.61 -8.19 3.19
C LYS A 193 -18.18 -7.78 3.51
N ALA A 194 -17.81 -7.72 4.80
CA ALA A 194 -16.47 -7.37 5.24
C ALA A 194 -15.43 -8.42 4.80
N GLN A 195 -15.70 -9.72 5.00
CA GLN A 195 -14.78 -10.79 4.58
C GLN A 195 -14.68 -10.89 3.06
N LYS A 196 -15.79 -10.72 2.32
CA LYS A 196 -15.76 -10.61 0.87
C LYS A 196 -14.87 -9.45 0.40
N ALA A 197 -15.05 -8.27 0.98
CA ALA A 197 -14.25 -7.10 0.60
C ALA A 197 -12.77 -7.32 0.92
N ARG A 198 -12.45 -7.96 2.05
CA ARG A 198 -11.09 -8.35 2.43
C ARG A 198 -10.49 -9.32 1.41
N LEU A 199 -11.20 -10.38 1.04
CA LEU A 199 -10.72 -11.38 0.08
C LEU A 199 -10.47 -10.77 -1.30
N ALA A 200 -11.38 -9.91 -1.76
CA ALA A 200 -11.23 -9.17 -3.02
C ALA A 200 -9.97 -8.29 -3.04
N ARG A 201 -9.67 -7.57 -1.94
CA ARG A 201 -8.45 -6.77 -1.81
C ARG A 201 -7.19 -7.62 -1.73
N LEU A 202 -7.23 -8.71 -0.97
CA LEU A 202 -6.11 -9.63 -0.80
C LEU A 202 -5.70 -10.27 -2.13
N ASP A 203 -6.66 -10.69 -2.93
CA ASP A 203 -6.43 -11.41 -4.17
C ASP A 203 -6.30 -10.52 -5.41
N ASP A 204 -6.60 -9.22 -5.28
CA ASP A 204 -6.70 -8.25 -6.38
C ASP A 204 -7.73 -8.70 -7.44
N THR A 205 -8.85 -9.26 -6.95
CA THR A 205 -9.93 -9.82 -7.78
C THR A 205 -11.29 -9.24 -7.43
N ARG A 206 -12.16 -9.20 -8.43
CA ARG A 206 -13.56 -8.82 -8.24
C ARG A 206 -14.38 -10.09 -7.97
N LEU A 207 -14.98 -10.15 -6.79
CA LEU A 207 -15.91 -11.22 -6.42
C LEU A 207 -17.37 -10.76 -6.69
N PRO A 208 -18.06 -11.29 -7.73
CA PRO A 208 -19.46 -10.97 -7.97
C PRO A 208 -20.37 -11.63 -6.93
N GLY A 209 -21.54 -11.05 -6.67
CA GLY A 209 -22.55 -11.64 -5.78
C GLY A 209 -22.17 -11.64 -4.29
N LEU A 210 -22.92 -12.39 -3.50
CA LEU A 210 -22.63 -12.73 -2.11
C LEU A 210 -22.67 -14.27 -2.01
N PRO A 211 -21.94 -14.89 -1.08
CA PRO A 211 -22.12 -16.30 -0.81
C PRO A 211 -23.55 -16.57 -0.32
N GLU A 212 -24.02 -17.79 -0.51
CA GLU A 212 -25.24 -18.33 0.09
C GLU A 212 -25.09 -18.41 1.61
N PHE A 213 -23.90 -18.78 2.11
CA PHE A 213 -23.61 -18.80 3.54
C PHE A 213 -23.58 -17.41 4.18
N ALA A 214 -24.25 -17.28 5.34
CA ALA A 214 -24.06 -16.20 6.29
C ALA A 214 -24.20 -16.74 7.73
N PRO A 215 -23.28 -16.39 8.65
CA PRO A 215 -23.39 -16.84 10.04
C PRO A 215 -24.58 -16.18 10.74
N SER A 216 -25.09 -16.81 11.80
CA SER A 216 -26.05 -16.14 12.68
C SER A 216 -25.37 -14.99 13.44
N THR A 217 -26.15 -13.95 13.76
CA THR A 217 -25.68 -12.85 14.61
C THR A 217 -25.29 -13.37 16.00
N GLU A 218 -26.07 -14.29 16.58
CA GLU A 218 -25.78 -14.91 17.89
C GLU A 218 -24.40 -15.57 17.92
N ILE A 219 -24.03 -16.37 16.90
CA ILE A 219 -22.72 -17.01 16.84
C ILE A 219 -21.61 -16.02 16.54
N SER A 220 -21.90 -14.99 15.75
CA SER A 220 -20.94 -13.91 15.47
C SER A 220 -20.60 -13.12 16.74
N GLU A 221 -21.53 -13.01 17.69
CA GLU A 221 -21.32 -12.40 19.00
C GLU A 221 -20.65 -13.37 19.98
N LEU A 222 -21.08 -14.64 20.01
CA LEU A 222 -20.57 -15.65 20.95
C LEU A 222 -19.14 -16.11 20.61
N LEU A 223 -18.84 -16.30 19.33
CA LEU A 223 -17.58 -16.83 18.80
C LEU A 223 -17.04 -15.92 17.67
N PRO A 224 -16.67 -14.67 17.98
CA PRO A 224 -16.38 -13.65 16.97
C PRO A 224 -15.19 -14.02 16.07
N LEU A 225 -14.14 -14.65 16.61
CA LEU A 225 -12.98 -15.03 15.82
C LEU A 225 -13.29 -16.21 14.89
N THR A 226 -14.05 -17.17 15.38
CA THR A 226 -14.48 -18.37 14.66
C THR A 226 -15.46 -18.01 13.56
N ALA A 227 -16.47 -17.21 13.87
CA ALA A 227 -17.42 -16.70 12.89
C ALA A 227 -16.70 -15.92 11.77
N ARG A 228 -15.74 -15.06 12.13
CA ARG A 228 -14.93 -14.32 11.14
C ARG A 228 -14.11 -15.22 10.25
N THR A 229 -13.41 -16.20 10.84
CA THR A 229 -12.51 -17.11 10.12
C THR A 229 -13.30 -18.07 9.23
N TYR A 230 -14.40 -18.64 9.74
CA TYR A 230 -15.30 -19.51 8.98
C TYR A 230 -15.99 -18.76 7.84
N THR A 231 -16.40 -17.50 8.06
CA THR A 231 -16.99 -16.67 7.00
C THR A 231 -15.98 -16.37 5.89
N ALA A 232 -14.71 -16.11 6.22
CA ALA A 232 -13.67 -15.94 5.19
C ALA A 232 -13.47 -17.23 4.38
N PHE A 233 -13.46 -18.38 5.05
CA PHE A 233 -13.43 -19.70 4.41
C PHE A 233 -14.64 -19.95 3.50
N ALA A 234 -15.86 -19.60 3.94
CA ALA A 234 -17.07 -19.77 3.16
C ALA A 234 -17.10 -18.87 1.92
N VAL A 235 -16.73 -17.60 2.06
CA VAL A 235 -16.59 -16.67 0.92
C VAL A 235 -15.59 -17.22 -0.10
N MET A 236 -14.44 -17.72 0.35
CA MET A 236 -13.45 -18.33 -0.54
C MET A 236 -14.00 -19.59 -1.23
N THR A 237 -14.62 -20.48 -0.46
CA THR A 237 -15.19 -21.74 -0.95
C THR A 237 -16.24 -21.52 -2.03
N GLU A 238 -17.16 -20.59 -1.83
CA GLU A 238 -18.28 -20.37 -2.74
C GLU A 238 -17.94 -19.43 -3.89
N LEU A 239 -17.18 -18.35 -3.65
CA LEU A 239 -16.94 -17.31 -4.66
C LEU A 239 -15.61 -17.44 -5.41
N VAL A 240 -14.63 -18.15 -4.85
CA VAL A 240 -13.32 -18.38 -5.50
C VAL A 240 -13.22 -19.80 -6.00
N ASP A 241 -13.56 -20.76 -5.15
CA ASP A 241 -13.49 -22.19 -5.47
C ASP A 241 -14.73 -22.70 -6.21
N GLU A 242 -15.83 -21.94 -6.21
CA GLU A 242 -17.13 -22.30 -6.80
C GLU A 242 -17.66 -23.66 -6.29
N LYS A 243 -17.47 -23.92 -4.99
CA LYS A 243 -17.87 -25.17 -4.32
C LYS A 243 -19.05 -24.98 -3.38
N ASP A 244 -19.77 -26.08 -3.18
CA ASP A 244 -20.86 -26.21 -2.23
C ASP A 244 -20.33 -26.23 -0.78
N MET A 245 -20.69 -25.20 -0.03
CA MET A 245 -20.26 -25.01 1.36
C MET A 245 -20.74 -26.14 2.29
N ALA A 246 -21.86 -26.80 1.99
CA ALA A 246 -22.38 -27.90 2.80
C ALA A 246 -21.49 -29.16 2.78
N LYS A 247 -20.55 -29.24 1.83
CA LYS A 247 -19.61 -30.36 1.68
C LYS A 247 -18.17 -29.97 1.98
N ALA A 248 -17.91 -28.69 2.23
CA ALA A 248 -16.57 -28.16 2.40
C ALA A 248 -16.11 -28.29 3.85
N LYS A 249 -15.03 -29.05 4.08
CA LYS A 249 -14.45 -29.18 5.42
C LYS A 249 -13.70 -27.89 5.79
N PRO A 250 -13.84 -27.38 7.03
CA PRO A 250 -13.15 -26.17 7.44
C PRO A 250 -11.62 -26.28 7.32
N ILE A 251 -11.00 -25.20 6.87
CA ILE A 251 -9.54 -25.02 6.91
C ILE A 251 -9.01 -25.04 8.34
N GLU A 252 -7.73 -25.36 8.51
CA GLU A 252 -7.13 -25.62 9.83
C GLU A 252 -7.25 -24.43 10.79
N SER A 253 -7.17 -23.19 10.27
CA SER A 253 -7.33 -21.98 11.10
C SER A 253 -8.69 -21.86 11.79
N VAL A 254 -9.75 -22.48 11.27
CA VAL A 254 -11.08 -22.45 11.93
C VAL A 254 -11.03 -23.18 13.28
N TYR A 255 -10.25 -24.26 13.40
CA TYR A 255 -10.09 -25.00 14.65
C TYR A 255 -9.32 -24.18 15.69
N VAL A 256 -8.28 -23.46 15.26
CA VAL A 256 -7.53 -22.53 16.11
C VAL A 256 -8.41 -21.36 16.56
N ALA A 257 -9.25 -20.83 15.68
CA ALA A 257 -10.19 -19.78 16.01
C ALA A 257 -11.18 -20.21 17.09
N LEU A 258 -11.74 -21.43 16.96
CA LEU A 258 -12.66 -21.98 17.95
C LEU A 258 -11.96 -22.20 19.30
N ALA A 259 -10.72 -22.69 19.31
CA ALA A 259 -9.95 -22.82 20.55
C ALA A 259 -9.74 -21.47 21.25
N ALA A 260 -9.38 -20.43 20.49
CA ALA A 260 -9.16 -19.10 21.02
C ALA A 260 -10.47 -18.44 21.54
N ASP A 261 -11.60 -18.59 20.84
CA ASP A 261 -12.87 -18.08 21.33
C ASP A 261 -13.34 -18.84 22.59
N LEU A 262 -13.26 -20.17 22.60
CA LEU A 262 -13.68 -20.98 23.75
C LEU A 262 -12.83 -20.75 25.00
N ALA A 263 -11.60 -20.25 24.85
CA ALA A 263 -10.77 -19.84 25.98
C ALA A 263 -11.30 -18.58 26.70
N ALA A 264 -12.11 -17.76 26.03
CA ALA A 264 -12.62 -16.49 26.54
C ALA A 264 -14.15 -16.44 26.70
N ALA A 265 -14.90 -17.19 25.88
CA ALA A 265 -16.35 -17.14 25.82
C ALA A 265 -17.02 -18.09 26.83
N ASP A 266 -18.10 -17.64 27.45
CA ASP A 266 -19.01 -18.51 28.21
C ASP A 266 -20.11 -19.06 27.29
N VAL A 267 -19.98 -20.33 26.91
CA VAL A 267 -20.95 -21.01 26.03
C VAL A 267 -22.05 -21.76 26.79
N THR A 268 -22.09 -21.69 28.12
CA THR A 268 -23.04 -22.49 28.91
C THR A 268 -24.51 -22.13 28.61
N GLY A 269 -24.76 -20.85 28.30
CA GLY A 269 -26.08 -20.32 27.96
C GLY A 269 -26.53 -20.55 26.50
N TYR A 270 -25.63 -20.99 25.61
CA TYR A 270 -25.97 -21.18 24.19
C TYR A 270 -26.98 -22.33 24.01
N SER A 271 -28.05 -22.09 23.26
CA SER A 271 -29.12 -23.08 23.04
C SER A 271 -29.41 -23.37 21.56
N GLY A 272 -28.60 -22.83 20.65
CA GLY A 272 -28.75 -23.06 19.22
C GLY A 272 -28.23 -24.44 18.76
N PRO A 273 -28.16 -24.66 17.44
CA PRO A 273 -27.60 -25.89 16.87
C PRO A 273 -26.20 -26.20 17.38
N GLU A 274 -25.90 -27.49 17.53
CA GLU A 274 -24.65 -28.01 18.09
C GLU A 274 -24.32 -27.55 19.53
N ALA A 275 -25.29 -27.03 20.30
CA ALA A 275 -25.04 -26.53 21.65
C ALA A 275 -24.40 -27.57 22.59
N ASP A 276 -24.93 -28.80 22.63
CA ASP A 276 -24.38 -29.86 23.48
C ASP A 276 -22.94 -30.20 23.10
N ARG A 277 -22.65 -30.26 21.80
CA ARG A 277 -21.31 -30.53 21.26
C ARG A 277 -20.34 -29.40 21.59
N LEU A 278 -20.76 -28.14 21.41
CA LEU A 278 -19.95 -26.97 21.74
C LEU A 278 -19.62 -26.92 23.23
N LYS A 279 -20.61 -27.16 24.09
CA LYS A 279 -20.43 -27.20 25.55
C LYS A 279 -19.55 -28.36 25.99
N ALA A 280 -19.72 -29.54 25.38
CA ALA A 280 -18.86 -30.70 25.64
C ALA A 280 -17.40 -30.40 25.25
N LEU A 281 -17.16 -29.76 24.10
CA LEU A 281 -15.83 -29.33 23.71
C LEU A 281 -15.23 -28.32 24.70
N ALA A 282 -15.97 -27.29 25.07
CA ALA A 282 -15.52 -26.29 26.05
C ALA A 282 -15.17 -26.92 27.41
N ALA A 283 -15.97 -27.90 27.87
CA ALA A 283 -15.74 -28.60 29.13
C ALA A 283 -14.61 -29.66 29.09
N SER A 284 -14.22 -30.12 27.90
CA SER A 284 -13.24 -31.20 27.73
C SER A 284 -11.79 -30.81 28.03
N GLY A 285 -11.47 -29.52 27.99
CA GLY A 285 -10.10 -29.01 28.03
C GLY A 285 -9.32 -29.19 26.72
N ALA A 286 -9.92 -29.71 25.65
CA ALA A 286 -9.27 -29.85 24.34
C ALA A 286 -9.08 -28.51 23.60
N ALA A 287 -9.88 -27.50 23.93
CA ALA A 287 -9.83 -26.15 23.37
C ALA A 287 -8.93 -25.21 24.19
N THR A 288 -7.67 -25.59 24.40
CA THR A 288 -6.70 -24.74 25.12
C THR A 288 -6.40 -23.47 24.35
N ALA A 289 -6.26 -22.34 25.06
CA ALA A 289 -5.87 -21.07 24.46
C ALA A 289 -4.57 -21.22 23.65
N PRO A 290 -4.55 -20.84 22.36
CA PRO A 290 -3.33 -20.84 21.57
C PRO A 290 -2.34 -19.80 22.09
N ASP A 291 -1.05 -20.14 22.12
CA ASP A 291 0.06 -19.20 22.27
C ASP A 291 0.62 -18.91 20.89
N PHE A 292 0.08 -17.88 20.24
CA PHE A 292 0.44 -17.46 18.89
C PHE A 292 1.89 -16.98 18.82
N ALA A 293 2.41 -16.30 19.84
CA ALA A 293 3.82 -15.93 19.88
C ALA A 293 4.74 -17.16 19.86
N ALA A 294 4.43 -18.18 20.67
CA ALA A 294 5.15 -19.45 20.68
C ALA A 294 5.00 -20.21 19.34
N ILE A 295 3.78 -20.29 18.78
CA ILE A 295 3.53 -20.90 17.46
C ILE A 295 4.46 -20.28 16.41
N PHE A 296 4.54 -18.95 16.34
CA PHE A 296 5.41 -18.29 15.37
C PHE A 296 6.90 -18.50 15.66
N ALA A 297 7.31 -18.49 16.94
CA ALA A 297 8.69 -18.76 17.32
C ALA A 297 9.14 -20.19 16.95
N ASP A 298 8.25 -21.18 17.09
CA ASP A 298 8.49 -22.59 16.70
C ASP A 298 8.54 -22.77 15.18
N ILE A 299 7.74 -21.97 14.44
CA ILE A 299 7.79 -21.92 12.99
C ILE A 299 9.16 -21.43 12.53
N ASP A 300 9.58 -20.27 13.04
CA ASP A 300 10.86 -19.62 12.77
C ASP A 300 11.22 -18.59 13.86
N LYS A 301 12.44 -18.69 14.40
CA LYS A 301 12.96 -17.80 15.45
C LYS A 301 12.98 -16.32 15.06
N ASP A 302 12.98 -15.99 13.76
CA ASP A 302 13.00 -14.60 13.29
C ASP A 302 11.68 -13.86 13.60
N TRP A 303 10.60 -14.58 13.95
CA TRP A 303 9.40 -13.97 14.50
C TRP A 303 9.60 -13.42 15.92
N ALA A 304 10.56 -13.94 16.67
CA ALA A 304 10.98 -13.39 17.97
C ALA A 304 12.00 -12.23 17.82
N ASN A 305 12.22 -11.73 16.60
CA ASN A 305 13.08 -10.59 16.34
C ASN A 305 12.26 -9.30 16.17
N VAL A 306 12.50 -8.31 17.03
CA VAL A 306 11.84 -7.00 16.97
C VAL A 306 12.02 -6.30 15.62
N ALA A 307 13.15 -6.50 14.94
CA ALA A 307 13.42 -5.91 13.62
C ALA A 307 12.43 -6.40 12.53
N THR A 308 11.95 -7.64 12.64
CA THR A 308 10.90 -8.20 11.77
C THR A 308 9.62 -7.37 11.89
N TRP A 309 9.19 -7.13 13.12
CA TRP A 309 7.98 -6.36 13.42
C TRP A 309 8.11 -4.88 13.06
N ARG A 310 9.27 -4.27 13.34
CA ARG A 310 9.57 -2.89 12.89
C ARG A 310 9.48 -2.74 11.37
N THR A 311 9.98 -3.74 10.63
CA THR A 311 9.89 -3.75 9.16
C THR A 311 8.43 -3.80 8.71
N ILE A 312 7.61 -4.69 9.29
CA ILE A 312 6.18 -4.77 8.96
C ILE A 312 5.47 -3.46 9.29
N GLN A 313 5.65 -2.92 10.51
CA GLN A 313 5.03 -1.68 10.97
C GLN A 313 5.42 -0.47 10.11
N THR A 314 6.70 -0.35 9.73
CA THR A 314 7.20 0.77 8.89
C THR A 314 6.49 0.83 7.53
N HIS A 315 6.11 -0.34 7.01
CA HIS A 315 5.44 -0.51 5.71
C HIS A 315 3.93 -0.78 5.83
N ALA A 316 3.37 -0.71 7.04
CA ALA A 316 1.94 -0.92 7.31
C ALA A 316 1.06 0.29 6.97
N ALA A 317 1.64 1.49 6.87
CA ALA A 317 0.85 2.70 6.64
C ALA A 317 0.25 2.76 5.22
N PRO A 318 -1.05 3.12 5.05
CA PRO A 318 -1.73 3.20 3.75
C PRO A 318 -1.04 4.16 2.76
N TYR A 319 -0.31 5.15 3.30
CA TYR A 319 0.48 6.09 2.50
C TYR A 319 1.98 5.89 2.75
N THR A 320 2.64 5.11 1.89
CA THR A 320 4.11 5.07 1.83
C THR A 320 4.65 6.15 0.91
N SER A 321 5.22 7.21 1.48
CA SER A 321 6.10 8.16 0.77
C SER A 321 7.36 7.51 0.17
N GLY A 322 7.64 6.24 0.48
CA GLY A 322 8.85 5.50 0.10
C GLY A 322 9.12 5.42 -1.40
N TYR A 323 8.09 5.39 -2.25
CA TYR A 323 8.29 5.38 -3.71
C TYR A 323 8.64 6.77 -4.25
N PHE A 324 8.11 7.85 -3.67
CA PHE A 324 8.56 9.21 -3.98
C PHE A 324 10.01 9.41 -3.55
N LEU A 325 10.35 8.88 -2.38
CA LEU A 325 11.73 8.87 -1.90
C LEU A 325 12.64 8.11 -2.88
N ASN A 326 12.23 6.93 -3.36
CA ASN A 326 13.02 6.18 -4.33
C ASN A 326 13.25 6.95 -5.64
N ALA A 327 12.24 7.68 -6.14
CA ALA A 327 12.37 8.51 -7.34
C ALA A 327 13.40 9.65 -7.19
N VAL A 328 13.73 10.02 -5.95
CA VAL A 328 14.79 11.01 -5.62
C VAL A 328 15.99 10.38 -4.92
N ASP A 329 16.26 9.09 -5.16
CA ASP A 329 17.40 8.34 -4.59
C ASP A 329 17.41 8.29 -3.04
N MET A 330 16.22 8.23 -2.41
CA MET A 330 15.98 8.11 -0.96
C MET A 330 15.14 6.86 -0.59
N ARG A 331 15.14 6.47 0.68
CA ARG A 331 14.35 5.37 1.28
C ARG A 331 13.67 5.80 2.56
N LYS A 332 12.55 5.15 2.90
CA LYS A 332 11.88 5.30 4.20
C LYS A 332 12.50 4.28 5.17
N THR A 333 12.82 4.72 6.38
CA THR A 333 13.40 3.93 7.48
C THR A 333 12.58 4.16 8.75
N PRO A 334 12.76 3.37 9.81
CA PRO A 334 12.10 3.61 11.10
C PRO A 334 12.33 5.02 11.64
N GLU A 335 13.48 5.64 11.34
CA GLU A 335 13.84 7.00 11.77
C GLU A 335 13.39 8.11 10.79
N GLY A 336 12.71 7.74 9.70
CA GLY A 336 12.22 8.69 8.68
C GLY A 336 12.86 8.52 7.30
N ALA A 337 12.89 9.59 6.50
CA ALA A 337 13.45 9.57 5.15
C ALA A 337 14.99 9.66 5.18
N GLN A 338 15.68 8.67 4.63
CA GLN A 338 17.14 8.62 4.53
C GLN A 338 17.57 8.44 3.07
N ALA A 339 18.78 8.85 2.71
CA ALA A 339 19.30 8.63 1.36
C ALA A 339 19.55 7.13 1.09
N GLN A 340 19.38 6.70 -0.17
CA GLN A 340 19.69 5.31 -0.55
C GLN A 340 21.19 5.00 -0.40
N PRO A 341 21.61 3.73 -0.32
CA PRO A 341 23.00 3.33 -0.51
C PRO A 341 23.58 3.86 -1.84
N GLU A 342 24.88 4.20 -1.87
CA GLU A 342 25.52 4.86 -3.03
C GLU A 342 25.36 4.08 -4.34
N ASP A 343 25.37 2.75 -4.27
CA ASP A 343 25.19 1.84 -5.40
C ASP A 343 23.77 1.90 -6.00
N LYS A 344 22.80 2.44 -5.27
CA LYS A 344 21.40 2.57 -5.69
C LYS A 344 20.97 4.01 -6.04
N ARG A 345 21.85 5.01 -5.89
CA ARG A 345 21.57 6.43 -6.21
C ARG A 345 21.83 6.76 -7.69
N ILE A 346 20.93 6.36 -8.57
CA ILE A 346 21.13 6.48 -10.03
C ILE A 346 20.09 7.37 -10.69
N LEU A 347 18.88 7.47 -10.12
CA LEU A 347 17.72 8.05 -10.80
C LEU A 347 17.85 9.55 -10.96
N VAL A 348 18.25 10.28 -9.92
CA VAL A 348 18.43 11.75 -9.99
C VAL A 348 19.54 12.11 -10.97
N LYS A 349 20.63 11.35 -10.96
CA LYS A 349 21.77 11.56 -11.87
C LYS A 349 21.39 11.35 -13.33
N LEU A 350 20.60 10.31 -13.64
CA LEU A 350 20.11 10.07 -14.99
C LEU A 350 19.11 11.15 -15.43
N PHE A 351 18.17 11.51 -14.56
CA PHE A 351 17.17 12.54 -14.85
C PHE A 351 17.82 13.88 -15.22
N ILE A 352 18.82 14.33 -14.44
CA ILE A 352 19.54 15.59 -14.71
C ILE A 352 20.29 15.51 -16.06
N ARG A 353 20.94 14.39 -16.37
CA ARG A 353 21.63 14.21 -17.65
C ARG A 353 20.67 14.31 -18.84
N THR A 354 19.50 13.68 -18.72
CA THR A 354 18.46 13.73 -19.75
C THR A 354 17.89 15.14 -19.90
N LEU A 355 17.63 15.84 -18.79
CA LEU A 355 17.13 17.21 -18.80
C LEU A 355 18.12 18.15 -19.51
N ILE A 356 19.41 18.07 -19.16
CA ILE A 356 20.47 18.87 -19.79
C ILE A 356 20.55 18.59 -21.29
N MET A 357 20.55 17.31 -21.70
CA MET A 357 20.56 16.95 -23.13
C MET A 357 19.33 17.51 -23.86
N SER A 358 18.15 17.41 -23.26
CA SER A 358 16.91 17.93 -23.87
C SER A 358 16.95 19.44 -24.06
N LEU A 359 17.45 20.19 -23.07
CA LEU A 359 17.60 21.64 -23.12
C LEU A 359 18.64 22.07 -24.16
N ILE A 360 19.73 21.32 -24.31
CA ILE A 360 20.74 21.58 -25.35
C ILE A 360 20.18 21.33 -26.76
N ILE A 361 19.34 20.31 -26.93
CA ILE A 361 18.75 19.96 -28.24
C ILE A 361 17.64 20.94 -28.65
N THR A 362 16.92 21.50 -27.68
CA THR A 362 15.76 22.38 -27.91
C THR A 362 16.05 23.88 -27.80
N GLY A 363 17.24 24.25 -27.30
CA GLY A 363 17.66 25.62 -26.99
C GLY A 363 18.35 26.37 -28.12
#